data_AF-A0A5K7YXF7-F1
#
_entry.id   AF-A0A5K7YXF7-F1
#
_cell.length_a   1.000
_cell.length_b   1.000
_cell.length_c   1.000
_cell.angle_alpha   90.00
_cell.angle_beta   90.00
_cell.angle_gamma   90.00
#
_symmetry.space_group_name_H-M   'P 1'
#
loop_
_entity.id
_entity.type
_entity.pdbx_description
1 polymer ?
#
loop_
_entity_poly.entity_id
_entity_poly.type
_entity_poly.pdbx_seq_one_letter_code
_entity_poly.pdbx_strand_id
1 'polypeptide(L)'
;MKLKEALEKKKFVVTSEVQAPMGDDDPEALVENLKRVRGRMDGVSIAEVELEGVVGDSIRTCELLNANRFDAIYQTTTRDKNRIQLQKDLTLANESGVENLLVFTEDYRISGESLQETMFFHVDSGKLASVLEHLKDGRTVDGKQLEKNIEFIMGSGVESVWGKNVPKQGMQEMETMREMGTGYFLTTPIFDLDQFQKFLKQVKTFDIPVIAEVMLLRNAAMARFINRHFKAGLIPDWVVQKLDKAPDKKKASIELFADTIKGLRDICDGVHIITLGGIDKIQPYLDAARIR
;
A
#
# COMPACT_ATOMS: atom_id res chain seq x y z
N MET A 1 -11.31 -10.66 -7.43
CA MET A 1 -10.63 -11.99 -7.38
C MET A 1 -9.78 -11.99 -6.10
N LYS A 2 -9.05 -13.04 -5.71
CA LYS A 2 -8.02 -12.87 -4.66
C LYS A 2 -6.74 -12.28 -5.27
N LEU A 3 -5.95 -11.54 -4.50
CA LEU A 3 -4.73 -10.87 -4.94
C LEU A 3 -3.73 -11.87 -5.52
N LYS A 4 -3.53 -13.00 -4.84
CA LYS A 4 -2.70 -14.12 -5.30
C LYS A 4 -3.01 -14.52 -6.74
N GLU A 5 -4.28 -14.81 -7.00
CA GLU A 5 -4.73 -15.27 -8.30
C GLU A 5 -4.59 -14.19 -9.37
N ALA A 6 -4.80 -12.92 -9.02
CA ALA A 6 -4.67 -11.81 -9.94
C ALA A 6 -3.21 -11.62 -10.41
N LEU A 7 -2.26 -11.71 -9.47
CA LEU A 7 -0.82 -11.69 -9.73
C LEU A 7 -0.39 -12.89 -10.58
N GLU A 8 -0.77 -14.11 -10.19
CA GLU A 8 -0.43 -15.34 -10.93
C GLU A 8 -0.96 -15.33 -12.37
N LYS A 9 -2.18 -14.82 -12.57
CA LYS A 9 -2.81 -14.71 -13.90
C LYS A 9 -2.30 -13.49 -14.70
N LYS A 10 -1.36 -12.70 -14.16
CA LYS A 10 -0.85 -11.46 -14.75
C LYS A 10 -1.97 -10.53 -15.21
N LYS A 11 -3.04 -10.45 -14.44
CA LYS A 11 -4.14 -9.52 -14.68
C LYS A 11 -3.79 -8.15 -14.10
N PHE A 12 -4.39 -7.11 -14.65
CA PHE A 12 -4.29 -5.77 -14.07
C PHE A 12 -4.89 -5.78 -12.66
N VAL A 13 -4.03 -5.74 -11.64
CA VAL A 13 -4.39 -5.86 -10.22
C VAL A 13 -5.04 -4.56 -9.75
N VAL A 14 -6.13 -4.66 -8.99
CA VAL A 14 -6.73 -3.51 -8.32
C VAL A 14 -6.78 -3.76 -6.82
N THR A 15 -6.09 -2.94 -6.04
CA THR A 15 -6.17 -2.97 -4.58
C THR A 15 -6.59 -1.60 -4.05
N SER A 16 -7.02 -1.53 -2.79
CA SER A 16 -7.38 -0.27 -2.14
C SER A 16 -6.88 -0.25 -0.70
N GLU A 17 -6.52 0.93 -0.21
CA GLU A 17 -6.20 1.18 1.19
C GLU A 17 -7.45 1.65 1.94
N VAL A 18 -7.66 1.12 3.14
CA VAL A 18 -8.61 1.60 4.14
C VAL A 18 -7.90 1.82 5.48
N GLN A 19 -8.49 2.65 6.32
CA GLN A 19 -8.01 2.88 7.68
C GLN A 19 -8.68 1.89 8.63
N ALA A 20 -7.93 1.37 9.59
CA ALA A 20 -8.52 0.63 10.70
C ALA A 20 -9.49 1.54 11.48
N PRO A 21 -10.71 1.08 11.82
CA PRO A 21 -11.62 1.82 12.71
C PRO A 21 -10.93 2.18 14.03
N MET A 22 -11.15 3.40 14.53
CA MET A 22 -10.52 3.92 15.75
C MET A 22 -11.53 4.42 16.76
N GLY A 23 -11.18 4.36 18.05
CA GLY A 23 -12.03 4.91 19.12
C GLY A 23 -13.44 4.31 19.11
N ASP A 24 -14.44 5.16 18.88
CA ASP A 24 -15.86 4.79 18.85
C ASP A 24 -16.38 4.45 17.44
N ASP A 25 -15.51 4.34 16.43
CA ASP A 25 -15.90 3.96 15.07
C ASP A 25 -16.56 2.57 15.05
N ASP A 26 -17.67 2.42 14.33
CA ASP A 26 -18.30 1.13 14.08
C ASP A 26 -17.53 0.35 12.99
N PRO A 27 -16.89 -0.79 13.32
CA PRO A 27 -16.16 -1.58 12.33
C PRO A 27 -17.04 -2.12 11.21
N GLU A 28 -18.34 -2.36 11.46
CA GLU A 28 -19.25 -2.88 10.43
C GLU A 28 -19.56 -1.83 9.35
N ALA A 29 -19.44 -0.53 9.66
CA ALA A 29 -19.60 0.53 8.68
C ALA A 29 -18.57 0.43 7.54
N LEU A 30 -17.34 -0.01 7.83
CA LEU A 30 -16.31 -0.27 6.83
C LEU A 30 -16.74 -1.39 5.86
N VAL A 31 -17.27 -2.49 6.41
CA VAL A 31 -17.76 -3.62 5.64
C VAL A 31 -18.92 -3.22 4.73
N GLU A 32 -19.88 -2.46 5.25
CA GLU A 32 -21.03 -1.97 4.48
C GLU A 32 -20.62 -1.06 3.31
N ASN A 33 -19.61 -0.22 3.51
CA ASN A 33 -19.05 0.60 2.44
C ASN A 33 -18.37 -0.25 1.36
N LEU A 34 -17.55 -1.22 1.76
CA LEU A 34 -16.86 -2.12 0.83
C LEU A 34 -17.82 -3.05 0.07
N LYS A 35 -18.96 -3.44 0.67
CA LYS A 35 -19.99 -4.26 0.01
C LYS A 35 -20.52 -3.61 -1.28
N ARG A 36 -20.57 -2.28 -1.35
CA ARG A 36 -21.03 -1.52 -2.54
C ARG A 36 -20.12 -1.67 -3.75
N VAL A 37 -18.85 -2.02 -3.52
CA VAL A 37 -17.82 -2.18 -4.55
C VAL A 37 -17.22 -3.59 -4.56
N ARG A 38 -17.94 -4.55 -3.98
CA ARG A 38 -17.53 -5.96 -3.91
C ARG A 38 -17.24 -6.50 -5.31
N GLY A 39 -16.13 -7.23 -5.43
CA GLY A 39 -15.69 -7.85 -6.68
C GLY A 39 -14.84 -6.95 -7.57
N ARG A 40 -14.79 -5.64 -7.30
CA ARG A 40 -14.02 -4.64 -8.06
C ARG A 40 -12.56 -4.49 -7.62
N MET A 41 -12.18 -5.15 -6.54
CA MET A 41 -10.85 -5.13 -5.95
C MET A 41 -10.38 -6.56 -5.71
N ASP A 42 -9.09 -6.78 -5.90
CA ASP A 42 -8.40 -8.03 -5.67
C ASP A 42 -7.83 -8.12 -4.25
N GLY A 43 -7.69 -7.00 -3.56
CA GLY A 43 -7.34 -6.96 -2.15
C GLY A 43 -7.55 -5.59 -1.51
N VAL A 44 -7.67 -5.57 -0.19
CA VAL A 44 -7.87 -4.36 0.62
C VAL A 44 -6.78 -4.31 1.68
N SER A 45 -5.91 -3.30 1.64
CA SER A 45 -4.91 -3.08 2.68
C SER A 45 -5.46 -2.25 3.83
N ILE A 46 -5.04 -2.60 5.04
CA ILE A 46 -5.45 -1.91 6.25
C ILE A 46 -4.25 -1.12 6.76
N ALA A 47 -4.24 0.18 6.50
CA ALA A 47 -3.19 1.05 7.00
C ALA A 47 -3.33 1.25 8.52
N GLU A 48 -2.21 1.06 9.22
CA GLU A 48 -2.05 1.48 10.60
C GLU A 48 -1.87 3.00 10.61
N VAL A 49 -2.80 3.70 11.25
CA VAL A 49 -2.75 5.14 11.42
C VAL A 49 -2.88 5.41 12.92
N GLU A 50 -2.08 6.33 13.43
CA GLU A 50 -2.24 6.87 14.77
C GLU A 50 -2.78 8.29 14.65
N LEU A 51 -3.88 8.57 15.36
CA LEU A 51 -4.48 9.90 15.41
C LEU A 51 -4.70 10.29 16.86
N GLU A 52 -3.99 11.34 17.31
CA GLU A 52 -4.10 11.87 18.68
C GLU A 52 -3.88 10.80 19.77
N GLY A 53 -3.01 9.82 19.52
CA GLY A 53 -2.72 8.71 20.43
C GLY A 53 -3.72 7.56 20.39
N VAL A 54 -4.73 7.62 19.51
CA VAL A 54 -5.65 6.51 19.24
C VAL A 54 -5.16 5.74 18.01
N VAL A 55 -5.04 4.42 18.16
CA VAL A 55 -4.61 3.50 17.10
C VAL A 55 -5.72 2.47 16.87
N GLY A 56 -6.07 2.25 15.61
CA GLY A 56 -7.02 1.21 15.22
C GLY A 56 -6.34 -0.17 15.15
N ASP A 57 -7.08 -1.23 15.45
CA ASP A 57 -6.56 -2.60 15.37
C ASP A 57 -6.61 -3.10 13.92
N SER A 58 -5.48 -3.01 13.23
CA SER A 58 -5.34 -3.41 11.83
C SER A 58 -5.49 -4.91 11.60
N ILE A 59 -5.05 -5.76 12.54
CA ILE A 59 -5.17 -7.23 12.43
C ILE A 59 -6.62 -7.65 12.63
N ARG A 60 -7.30 -7.11 13.65
CA ARG A 60 -8.72 -7.37 13.87
C ARG A 60 -9.58 -6.88 12.71
N THR A 61 -9.21 -5.76 12.10
CA THR A 61 -9.86 -5.27 10.88
C THR A 61 -9.64 -6.24 9.70
N CYS A 62 -8.44 -6.81 9.55
CA CYS A 62 -8.20 -7.86 8.55
C CYS A 62 -9.09 -9.08 8.77
N GLU A 63 -9.24 -9.55 10.02
CA GLU A 63 -10.13 -10.66 10.38
C GLU A 63 -11.58 -10.37 9.97
N LEU A 64 -12.07 -9.16 10.26
CA LEU A 64 -13.41 -8.71 9.89
C LEU A 64 -13.63 -8.70 8.38
N LEU A 65 -12.66 -8.20 7.61
CA LEU A 65 -12.70 -8.17 6.15
C LEU A 65 -12.68 -9.58 5.55
N ASN A 66 -11.84 -10.47 6.07
CA ASN A 66 -11.76 -11.88 5.66
C ASN A 66 -13.08 -12.61 5.95
N ALA A 67 -13.66 -12.44 7.15
CA ALA A 67 -14.95 -13.00 7.51
C ALA A 67 -16.08 -12.54 6.55
N ASN A 68 -15.94 -11.32 6.01
CA ASN A 68 -16.84 -10.73 5.02
C ASN A 68 -16.40 -10.99 3.56
N ARG A 69 -15.50 -11.95 3.29
CA ARG A 69 -15.04 -12.36 1.95
C ARG A 69 -14.40 -11.23 1.15
N PHE A 70 -13.66 -10.35 1.81
CA PHE A 70 -12.67 -9.48 1.18
C PHE A 70 -11.29 -10.09 1.39
N ASP A 71 -10.38 -9.90 0.44
CA ASP A 71 -9.01 -10.38 0.56
C ASP A 71 -8.17 -9.33 1.30
N ALA A 72 -8.00 -9.51 2.61
CA ALA A 72 -7.30 -8.54 3.45
C ALA A 72 -5.78 -8.59 3.20
N ILE A 73 -5.15 -7.42 3.21
CA ILE A 73 -3.71 -7.23 3.12
C ILE A 73 -3.25 -6.54 4.42
N TYR A 74 -2.49 -7.25 5.24
CA TYR A 74 -1.94 -6.66 6.46
C TYR A 74 -0.78 -5.73 6.08
N GLN A 75 -1.00 -4.43 6.25
CA GLN A 75 -0.02 -3.40 5.96
C GLN A 75 0.73 -3.03 7.23
N THR A 76 2.06 -3.09 7.19
CA THR A 76 2.86 -2.87 8.39
C THR A 76 4.22 -2.25 8.10
N THR A 77 4.73 -1.48 9.06
CA THR A 77 6.10 -0.96 9.04
C THR A 77 7.02 -1.87 9.84
N THR A 78 8.28 -1.94 9.44
CA THR A 78 9.30 -2.69 10.20
C THR A 78 10.03 -1.82 11.21
N ARG A 79 10.09 -0.51 10.99
CA ARG A 79 10.96 0.44 11.71
C ARG A 79 10.79 0.39 13.23
N ASP A 80 9.54 0.47 13.68
CA ASP A 80 9.24 0.65 15.11
C ASP A 80 9.07 -0.68 15.87
N LYS A 81 9.36 -1.81 15.20
CA LYS A 81 9.13 -3.16 15.74
C LYS A 81 10.45 -3.91 15.90
N ASN A 82 10.66 -4.56 17.05
CA ASN A 82 11.73 -5.55 17.17
C ASN A 82 11.30 -6.89 16.54
N ARG A 83 12.23 -7.85 16.39
CA ARG A 83 11.94 -9.18 15.78
C ARG A 83 10.78 -9.92 16.46
N ILE A 84 10.70 -9.85 17.79
CA ILE A 84 9.68 -10.58 18.56
C ILE A 84 8.31 -9.95 18.34
N GLN A 85 8.22 -8.62 18.35
CA GLN A 85 6.98 -7.90 18.07
C GLN A 85 6.52 -8.16 16.63
N LEU A 86 7.43 -8.06 15.65
CA LEU A 86 7.11 -8.33 14.26
C LEU A 86 6.65 -9.78 14.06
N GLN A 87 7.33 -10.76 14.67
CA GLN A 87 6.88 -12.15 14.61
C GLN A 87 5.49 -12.32 15.23
N LYS A 88 5.24 -11.74 16.41
CA LYS A 88 3.94 -11.81 17.07
C LYS A 88 2.84 -11.27 16.16
N ASP A 89 3.04 -10.10 15.59
CA ASP A 89 2.05 -9.45 14.70
C ASP A 89 1.78 -10.31 13.45
N LEU A 90 2.83 -10.84 12.81
CA LEU A 90 2.69 -11.70 11.63
C LEU A 90 2.01 -13.04 11.97
N THR A 91 2.34 -13.66 13.10
CA THR A 91 1.65 -14.87 13.55
C THR A 91 0.15 -14.59 13.78
N LEU A 92 -0.19 -13.51 14.48
CA LEU A 92 -1.59 -13.12 14.73
C LEU A 92 -2.33 -12.79 13.43
N ALA A 93 -1.69 -12.11 12.48
CA ALA A 93 -2.27 -11.85 11.16
C ALA A 93 -2.58 -13.17 10.43
N ASN A 94 -1.65 -14.14 10.44
CA ASN A 94 -1.89 -15.44 9.81
C ASN A 94 -3.01 -16.24 10.49
N GLU A 95 -3.08 -16.21 11.82
CA GLU A 95 -4.16 -16.82 12.60
C GLU A 95 -5.53 -16.21 12.28
N SER A 96 -5.55 -14.91 11.94
CA SER A 96 -6.71 -14.16 11.47
C SER A 96 -7.07 -14.43 10.00
N GLY A 97 -6.38 -15.37 9.34
CA GLY A 97 -6.61 -15.76 7.96
C GLY A 97 -5.97 -14.85 6.91
N VAL A 98 -5.07 -13.94 7.30
CA VAL A 98 -4.34 -13.10 6.36
C VAL A 98 -3.31 -13.92 5.58
N GLU A 99 -3.36 -13.80 4.26
CA GLU A 99 -2.44 -14.44 3.32
C GLU A 99 -1.51 -13.43 2.63
N ASN A 100 -1.82 -12.13 2.73
CA ASN A 100 -1.14 -11.05 2.00
C ASN A 100 -0.55 -10.03 2.97
N LEU A 101 0.70 -9.65 2.75
CA LEU A 101 1.39 -8.57 3.46
C LEU A 101 1.68 -7.42 2.51
N LEU A 102 1.65 -6.21 3.05
CA LEU A 102 2.23 -5.04 2.40
C LEU A 102 3.20 -4.37 3.37
N VAL A 103 4.50 -4.53 3.10
CA VAL A 103 5.54 -4.11 4.04
C VAL A 103 6.19 -2.82 3.58
N PHE A 104 6.36 -1.91 4.53
CA PHE A 104 7.10 -0.67 4.38
C PHE A 104 8.32 -0.71 5.30
N THR A 105 9.52 -0.84 4.74
CA THR A 105 10.76 -0.59 5.47
C THR A 105 10.88 0.89 5.84
N GLU A 106 10.24 1.74 5.03
CA GLU A 106 10.03 3.15 5.26
C GLU A 106 8.62 3.57 4.87
N ASP A 107 8.01 4.48 5.62
CA ASP A 107 6.86 5.21 5.11
C ASP A 107 7.33 6.41 4.28
N TYR A 108 7.54 6.18 2.98
CA TYR A 108 7.98 7.20 2.01
C TYR A 108 7.01 8.38 1.85
N ARG A 109 5.82 8.32 2.48
CA ARG A 109 4.78 9.35 2.46
C ARG A 109 4.96 10.38 3.58
N ILE A 110 5.78 10.07 4.60
CA ILE A 110 6.02 10.93 5.76
C ILE A 110 7.38 11.60 5.60
N SER A 111 7.46 12.92 5.80
CA SER A 111 8.73 13.64 5.80
C SER A 111 9.49 13.44 7.11
N GLY A 112 10.65 12.84 7.01
CA GLY A 112 11.75 12.86 7.98
C GLY A 112 13.00 12.59 7.16
N GLU A 113 13.88 13.58 7.04
CA GLU A 113 15.22 13.39 6.50
C GLU A 113 16.21 13.81 7.59
N SER A 114 16.64 12.85 8.40
CA SER A 114 17.81 12.94 9.25
C SER A 114 18.81 11.87 8.84
N LEU A 115 20.10 12.19 8.92
CA LEU A 115 21.22 11.26 8.65
C LEU A 115 21.16 9.96 9.49
N GLN A 116 20.41 9.95 10.59
CA GLN A 116 20.17 8.75 11.37
C GLN A 116 19.22 7.77 10.67
N GLU A 117 18.22 8.26 9.93
CA GLU A 117 17.18 7.43 9.31
C GLU A 117 17.76 6.48 8.24
N THR A 118 18.78 6.91 7.49
CA THR A 118 19.42 6.08 6.45
C THR A 118 20.13 4.84 7.00
N MET A 119 20.61 4.86 8.24
CA MET A 119 21.31 3.73 8.86
C MET A 119 20.37 2.61 9.33
N PHE A 120 19.07 2.88 9.50
CA PHE A 120 18.10 1.88 10.00
C PHE A 120 17.57 0.93 8.91
N PHE A 121 17.66 1.28 7.63
CA PHE A 121 17.03 0.51 6.54
C PHE A 121 17.60 -0.89 6.35
N HIS A 122 18.93 -1.03 6.38
CA HIS A 122 19.58 -2.34 6.30
C HIS A 122 19.28 -3.21 7.53
N VAL A 123 19.13 -2.59 8.69
CA VAL A 123 18.79 -3.29 9.93
C VAL A 123 17.34 -3.79 9.87
N ASP A 124 16.44 -3.02 9.27
CA ASP A 124 15.02 -3.32 9.19
C ASP A 124 14.67 -4.41 8.17
N SER A 125 15.28 -4.39 6.99
CA SER A 125 15.12 -5.45 5.96
C SER A 125 15.69 -6.80 6.41
N GLY A 126 16.87 -6.81 7.05
CA GLY A 126 17.44 -8.04 7.63
C GLY A 126 16.60 -8.60 8.79
N LYS A 127 16.00 -7.71 9.60
CA LYS A 127 15.06 -8.08 10.66
C LYS A 127 13.81 -8.76 10.10
N LEU A 128 13.22 -8.19 9.04
CA LEU A 128 12.07 -8.77 8.35
C LEU A 128 12.41 -10.13 7.74
N ALA A 129 13.51 -10.23 6.99
CA ALA A 129 13.98 -11.47 6.37
C ALA A 129 14.12 -12.58 7.43
N SER A 130 14.78 -12.27 8.54
CA SER A 130 14.96 -13.19 9.66
C SER A 130 13.61 -13.68 10.19
N VAL A 131 12.64 -12.80 10.44
CA VAL A 131 11.33 -13.22 10.96
C VAL A 131 10.57 -14.09 9.94
N LEU A 132 10.54 -13.70 8.67
CA LEU A 132 9.85 -14.44 7.61
C LEU A 132 10.45 -15.84 7.41
N GLU A 133 11.78 -15.97 7.46
CA GLU A 133 12.47 -17.26 7.35
C GLU A 133 12.10 -18.20 8.51
N HIS A 134 12.10 -17.70 9.75
CA HIS A 134 11.71 -18.52 10.91
C HIS A 134 10.25 -18.97 10.83
N LEU A 135 9.34 -18.05 10.45
CA LEU A 135 7.93 -18.36 10.26
C LEU A 135 7.71 -19.43 9.17
N LYS A 136 8.45 -19.34 8.07
CA LYS A 136 8.43 -20.32 6.97
C LYS A 136 8.98 -21.68 7.40
N ASP A 137 10.01 -21.70 8.24
CA ASP A 137 10.57 -22.91 8.87
C ASP A 137 9.63 -23.52 9.93
N GLY A 138 8.53 -22.85 10.28
CA GLY A 138 7.63 -23.29 11.33
C GLY A 138 8.22 -23.16 12.73
N ARG A 139 9.04 -22.13 12.97
CA ARG A 139 9.64 -21.85 14.29
C ARG A 139 9.61 -20.38 14.65
N THR A 140 9.72 -20.07 15.94
CA THR A 140 9.92 -18.70 16.41
C THR A 140 11.38 -18.27 16.22
N VAL A 141 11.65 -16.97 16.30
CA VAL A 141 12.99 -16.36 16.32
C VAL A 141 13.84 -16.85 17.50
N ASP A 142 13.21 -17.35 18.56
CA ASP A 142 13.87 -17.99 19.71
C ASP A 142 14.01 -19.52 19.56
N GLY A 143 13.62 -20.09 18.42
CA GLY A 143 13.77 -21.51 18.09
C GLY A 143 12.68 -22.43 18.63
N LYS A 144 11.54 -21.92 19.11
CA LYS A 144 10.40 -22.77 19.51
C LYS A 144 9.60 -23.20 18.29
N GLN A 145 9.13 -24.44 18.27
CA GLN A 145 8.29 -24.95 17.18
C GLN A 145 6.93 -24.22 17.15
N LEU A 146 6.48 -23.84 15.96
CA LEU A 146 5.12 -23.36 15.69
C LEU A 146 4.23 -24.52 15.26
N GLU A 147 2.92 -24.37 15.42
CA GLU A 147 1.94 -25.40 15.04
C GLU A 147 1.92 -25.67 13.52
N LYS A 148 2.25 -24.65 12.72
CA LYS A 148 2.31 -24.72 11.25
C LYS A 148 3.34 -23.75 10.71
N ASN A 149 3.80 -24.02 9.50
CA ASN A 149 4.60 -23.10 8.71
C ASN A 149 3.72 -21.95 8.22
N ILE A 150 4.26 -20.74 8.23
CA ILE A 150 3.57 -19.52 7.84
C ILE A 150 4.29 -18.90 6.64
N GLU A 151 3.56 -18.74 5.54
CA GLU A 151 4.04 -18.06 4.34
C GLU A 151 2.99 -17.04 3.88
N PHE A 152 3.46 -15.90 3.39
CA PHE A 152 2.63 -14.82 2.88
C PHE A 152 3.01 -14.46 1.45
N ILE A 153 2.07 -13.84 0.75
CA ILE A 153 2.39 -13.04 -0.44
C ILE A 153 2.81 -11.67 0.04
N MET A 154 4.07 -11.33 -0.18
CA MET A 154 4.62 -10.07 0.29
C MET A 154 4.64 -9.02 -0.82
N GLY A 155 3.97 -7.90 -0.62
CA GLY A 155 4.21 -6.65 -1.31
C GLY A 155 5.23 -5.79 -0.57
N SER A 156 6.01 -5.01 -1.31
CA SER A 156 6.96 -4.05 -0.73
C SER A 156 6.73 -2.65 -1.29
N GLY A 157 6.57 -1.68 -0.38
CA GLY A 157 6.56 -0.26 -0.75
C GLY A 157 7.92 0.19 -1.29
N VAL A 158 7.93 0.99 -2.35
CA VAL A 158 9.15 1.55 -2.96
C VAL A 158 8.93 3.01 -3.35
N GLU A 159 9.96 3.83 -3.22
CA GLU A 159 9.89 5.21 -3.68
C GLU A 159 10.10 5.29 -5.20
N SER A 160 9.12 5.85 -5.92
CA SER A 160 9.27 6.21 -7.33
C SER A 160 9.76 7.66 -7.42
N VAL A 161 11.09 7.85 -7.48
CA VAL A 161 11.71 9.19 -7.44
C VAL A 161 11.39 10.00 -8.70
N TRP A 162 10.98 11.26 -8.50
CA TRP A 162 10.69 12.22 -9.56
C TRP A 162 11.98 12.70 -10.24
N GLY A 163 12.06 12.54 -11.56
CA GLY A 163 12.98 13.28 -12.43
C GLY A 163 14.44 12.83 -12.42
N LYS A 164 14.82 11.79 -11.67
CA LYS A 164 16.18 11.24 -11.62
C LYS A 164 16.17 9.72 -11.78
N ASN A 165 17.31 9.14 -12.15
CA ASN A 165 17.49 7.69 -12.05
C ASN A 165 17.19 7.25 -10.61
N VAL A 166 16.62 6.05 -10.45
CA VAL A 166 16.45 5.46 -9.12
C VAL A 166 17.84 5.48 -8.45
N PRO A 167 17.96 6.06 -7.24
CA PRO A 167 19.23 6.07 -6.54
C PRO A 167 19.78 4.65 -6.42
N LYS A 168 21.11 4.50 -6.49
CA LYS A 168 21.76 3.18 -6.37
C LYS A 168 21.27 2.43 -5.12
N GLN A 169 21.09 3.15 -4.01
CA GLN A 169 20.56 2.60 -2.78
C GLN A 169 19.14 2.05 -2.94
N GLY A 170 18.22 2.79 -3.58
CA GLY A 170 16.87 2.29 -3.86
C GLY A 170 16.87 1.03 -4.73
N MET A 171 17.78 0.92 -5.71
CA MET A 171 17.93 -0.33 -6.49
C MET A 171 18.44 -1.50 -5.63
N GLN A 172 19.33 -1.25 -4.67
CA GLN A 172 19.83 -2.27 -3.75
C GLN A 172 18.76 -2.72 -2.76
N GLU A 173 17.92 -1.80 -2.29
CA GLU A 173 16.76 -2.10 -1.44
C GLU A 173 15.75 -2.98 -2.18
N MET A 174 15.41 -2.62 -3.43
CA MET A 174 14.53 -3.45 -4.27
C MET A 174 15.11 -4.84 -4.52
N GLU A 175 16.41 -4.98 -4.78
CA GLU A 175 17.06 -6.29 -4.92
C GLU A 175 16.98 -7.10 -3.63
N THR A 176 17.23 -6.47 -2.48
CA THR A 176 17.13 -7.11 -1.15
C THR A 176 15.70 -7.62 -0.89
N MET A 177 14.69 -6.81 -1.22
CA MET A 177 13.27 -7.20 -1.10
C MET A 177 12.89 -8.31 -2.11
N ARG A 178 13.45 -8.29 -3.31
CA ARG A 178 13.30 -9.39 -4.29
C ARG A 178 13.87 -10.70 -3.75
N GLU A 179 15.08 -10.70 -3.19
CA GLU A 179 15.71 -11.90 -2.63
C GLU A 179 14.90 -12.51 -1.49
N MET A 180 14.18 -11.68 -0.71
CA MET A 180 13.22 -12.13 0.30
C MET A 180 11.93 -12.76 -0.26
N GLY A 181 11.71 -12.71 -1.57
CA GLY A 181 10.51 -13.26 -2.21
C GLY A 181 9.34 -12.29 -2.31
N THR A 182 9.60 -10.98 -2.45
CA THR A 182 8.56 -9.99 -2.78
C THR A 182 7.82 -10.39 -4.06
N GLY A 183 6.50 -10.47 -3.97
CA GLY A 183 5.61 -10.81 -5.09
C GLY A 183 5.16 -9.60 -5.91
N TYR A 184 5.23 -8.38 -5.37
CA TYR A 184 4.96 -7.14 -6.10
C TYR A 184 5.58 -5.92 -5.41
N PHE A 185 5.92 -4.89 -6.18
CA PHE A 185 6.28 -3.58 -5.66
C PHE A 185 5.11 -2.63 -5.70
N LEU A 186 4.95 -1.82 -4.65
CA LEU A 186 3.97 -0.75 -4.55
C LEU A 186 4.67 0.59 -4.57
N THR A 187 4.38 1.45 -5.53
CA THR A 187 5.07 2.73 -5.69
C THR A 187 4.36 3.84 -4.92
N THR A 188 5.05 4.93 -4.62
CA THR A 188 4.40 6.19 -4.19
C THR A 188 3.39 6.72 -5.24
N PRO A 189 2.50 7.67 -4.89
CA PRO A 189 1.41 8.13 -5.75
C PRO A 189 1.89 8.72 -7.08
N ILE A 190 1.27 8.28 -8.17
CA ILE A 190 1.65 8.70 -9.53
C ILE A 190 0.81 9.89 -10.01
N PHE A 191 1.49 10.99 -10.34
CA PHE A 191 0.90 12.16 -11.02
C PHE A 191 1.61 12.50 -12.35
N ASP A 192 2.69 11.81 -12.71
CA ASP A 192 3.40 12.00 -13.97
C ASP A 192 3.71 10.65 -14.61
N LEU A 193 2.99 10.32 -15.68
CA LEU A 193 3.09 9.03 -16.37
C LEU A 193 4.41 8.88 -17.11
N ASP A 194 4.96 9.96 -17.68
CA ASP A 194 6.20 9.91 -18.45
C ASP A 194 7.39 9.62 -17.52
N GLN A 195 7.38 10.22 -16.32
CA GLN A 195 8.36 9.92 -15.29
C GLN A 195 8.20 8.49 -14.76
N PHE A 196 6.97 8.06 -14.53
CA PHE A 196 6.71 6.70 -14.06
C PHE A 196 7.17 5.64 -15.08
N GLN A 197 6.97 5.87 -16.38
CA GLN A 197 7.51 4.99 -17.43
C GLN A 197 9.05 4.88 -17.38
N LYS A 198 9.77 5.95 -17.03
CA LYS A 198 11.23 5.91 -16.87
C LYS A 198 11.64 5.09 -15.64
N PHE A 199 10.89 5.19 -14.55
CA PHE A 199 11.06 4.33 -13.37
C PHE A 199 10.86 2.86 -13.74
N LEU A 200 9.74 2.54 -14.38
CA LEU A 200 9.40 1.17 -14.80
C LEU A 200 10.49 0.53 -15.68
N LYS A 201 11.10 1.30 -16.59
CA LYS A 201 12.22 0.82 -17.42
C LYS A 201 13.44 0.40 -16.61
N GLN A 202 13.73 1.10 -15.51
CA GLN A 202 14.89 0.80 -14.65
C GLN A 202 14.63 -0.44 -13.78
N VAL A 203 13.43 -0.55 -13.20
CA VAL A 203 13.08 -1.64 -12.28
C VAL A 203 12.63 -2.92 -12.98
N LYS A 204 12.42 -2.89 -14.30
CA LYS A 204 12.09 -4.07 -15.12
C LYS A 204 13.09 -5.23 -14.94
N THR A 205 14.33 -4.93 -14.56
CA THR A 205 15.37 -5.94 -14.30
C THR A 205 15.04 -6.91 -13.16
N PHE A 206 14.11 -6.55 -12.27
CA PHE A 206 13.73 -7.39 -11.13
C PHE A 206 12.69 -8.47 -11.51
N ASP A 207 12.01 -8.33 -12.65
CA ASP A 207 10.90 -9.21 -13.09
C ASP A 207 9.80 -9.40 -12.02
N ILE A 208 9.55 -8.36 -11.22
CA ILE A 208 8.50 -8.29 -10.20
C ILE A 208 7.41 -7.31 -10.67
N PRO A 209 6.11 -7.68 -10.57
CA PRO A 209 5.00 -6.79 -10.87
C PRO A 209 5.07 -5.46 -10.12
N VAL A 210 4.74 -4.36 -10.80
CA VAL A 210 4.69 -3.02 -10.20
C VAL A 210 3.26 -2.52 -10.16
N ILE A 211 2.77 -2.24 -8.95
CA ILE A 211 1.46 -1.66 -8.68
C ILE A 211 1.64 -0.17 -8.36
N ALA A 212 0.91 0.70 -9.05
CA ALA A 212 1.01 2.13 -8.90
C ALA A 212 0.00 2.69 -7.89
N GLU A 213 0.42 3.49 -6.92
CA GLU A 213 -0.51 4.20 -6.06
C GLU A 213 -1.26 5.31 -6.80
N VAL A 214 -2.57 5.40 -6.54
CA VAL A 214 -3.45 6.45 -7.04
C VAL A 214 -4.26 7.02 -5.88
N MET A 215 -4.03 8.29 -5.56
CA MET A 215 -4.73 8.97 -4.47
C MET A 215 -6.09 9.51 -4.90
N LEU A 216 -7.11 9.29 -4.06
CA LEU A 216 -8.43 9.88 -4.21
C LEU A 216 -8.44 11.31 -3.63
N LEU A 217 -8.10 12.30 -4.46
CA LEU A 217 -8.01 13.72 -4.06
C LEU A 217 -9.33 14.48 -4.22
N ARG A 218 -10.13 14.55 -3.16
CA ARG A 218 -11.50 15.12 -3.20
C ARG A 218 -11.56 16.62 -3.54
N ASN A 219 -10.51 17.38 -3.22
CA ASN A 219 -10.44 18.82 -3.48
C ASN A 219 -9.01 19.36 -3.30
N ALA A 220 -8.78 20.60 -3.73
CA ALA A 220 -7.49 21.27 -3.60
C ALA A 220 -7.07 21.53 -2.14
N ALA A 221 -8.00 21.67 -1.20
CA ALA A 221 -7.67 21.88 0.21
C ALA A 221 -7.03 20.62 0.81
N MET A 222 -7.55 19.45 0.49
CA MET A 222 -6.98 18.15 0.83
C MET A 222 -5.59 17.96 0.21
N ALA A 223 -5.43 18.31 -1.06
CA ALA A 223 -4.12 18.25 -1.70
C ALA A 223 -3.08 19.16 -1.01
N ARG A 224 -3.47 20.40 -0.68
CA ARG A 224 -2.63 21.33 0.08
C ARG A 224 -2.35 20.84 1.50
N PHE A 225 -3.30 20.17 2.14
CA PHE A 225 -3.11 19.57 3.47
C PHE A 225 -2.05 18.47 3.44
N ILE A 226 -2.13 17.55 2.48
CA ILE A 226 -1.14 16.48 2.29
C ILE A 226 0.27 17.06 2.08
N ASN A 227 0.41 18.05 1.20
CA ASN A 227 1.71 18.71 0.99
C ASN A 227 2.27 19.40 2.24
N ARG A 228 1.42 19.88 3.16
CA ARG A 228 1.87 20.57 4.37
C ARG A 228 2.21 19.63 5.51
N HIS A 229 1.46 18.54 5.67
CA HIS A 229 1.50 17.72 6.87
C HIS A 229 2.12 16.32 6.66
N PHE A 230 2.24 15.86 5.41
CA PHE A 230 2.79 14.54 5.09
C PHE A 230 4.15 14.67 4.43
N LYS A 231 4.18 15.11 3.16
CA LYS A 231 5.42 15.30 2.39
C LYS A 231 5.30 16.49 1.47
N ALA A 232 6.19 17.46 1.65
CA ALA A 232 6.24 18.66 0.83
C ALA A 232 6.46 18.28 -0.65
N GLY A 233 5.62 18.82 -1.53
CA GLY A 233 5.71 18.59 -2.96
C GLY A 233 5.22 17.23 -3.46
N LEU A 234 4.63 16.39 -2.59
CA LEU A 234 4.08 15.09 -3.00
C LEU A 234 2.99 15.22 -4.08
N ILE A 235 2.11 16.20 -3.94
CA ILE A 235 1.07 16.51 -4.91
C ILE A 235 1.52 17.71 -5.75
N PRO A 236 1.70 17.56 -7.06
CA PRO A 236 2.14 18.65 -7.93
C PRO A 236 1.16 19.82 -7.99
N ASP A 237 1.68 21.02 -8.20
CA ASP A 237 0.88 22.25 -8.30
C ASP A 237 -0.19 22.19 -9.38
N TRP A 238 0.08 21.52 -10.50
CA TRP A 238 -0.91 21.39 -11.58
C TRP A 238 -2.16 20.61 -11.11
N VAL A 239 -2.00 19.62 -10.24
CA VAL A 239 -3.10 18.86 -9.64
C VAL A 239 -3.90 19.77 -8.72
N VAL A 240 -3.22 20.51 -7.84
CA VAL A 240 -3.85 21.47 -6.93
C VAL A 240 -4.65 22.48 -7.75
N GLN A 241 -4.06 23.06 -8.80
CA GLN A 241 -4.72 24.04 -9.65
C GLN A 241 -5.91 23.46 -10.43
N LYS A 242 -5.81 22.24 -10.96
CA LYS A 242 -6.93 21.55 -11.65
C LYS A 242 -8.13 21.43 -10.71
N LEU A 243 -7.91 21.04 -9.46
CA LEU A 243 -8.97 20.88 -8.46
C LEU A 243 -9.52 22.22 -7.94
N ASP A 244 -8.69 23.26 -7.85
CA ASP A 244 -9.06 24.57 -7.27
C ASP A 244 -9.86 25.42 -8.26
N LYS A 245 -9.46 25.42 -9.55
CA LYS A 245 -10.08 26.23 -10.62
C LYS A 245 -11.31 25.56 -11.25
N ALA A 246 -11.57 24.29 -10.93
CA ALA A 246 -12.70 23.56 -11.51
C ALA A 246 -14.05 24.13 -11.02
N PRO A 247 -15.02 24.40 -11.91
CA PRO A 247 -16.36 24.81 -11.51
C PRO A 247 -17.09 23.70 -10.76
N ASP A 248 -16.90 22.44 -11.19
CA ASP A 248 -17.36 21.24 -10.50
C ASP A 248 -16.16 20.47 -9.95
N LYS A 249 -15.87 20.67 -8.66
CA LYS A 249 -14.74 20.05 -7.96
C LYS A 249 -14.85 18.53 -7.90
N LYS A 250 -16.07 18.00 -7.75
CA LYS A 250 -16.30 16.55 -7.67
C LYS A 250 -16.02 15.90 -9.01
N LYS A 251 -16.53 16.49 -10.10
CA LYS A 251 -16.25 16.03 -11.46
C LYS A 251 -14.76 16.07 -11.78
N ALA A 252 -14.08 17.19 -11.51
CA ALA A 252 -12.65 17.32 -11.78
C ALA A 252 -11.79 16.30 -11.00
N SER A 253 -12.17 15.98 -9.76
CA SER A 253 -11.53 14.93 -8.95
C SER A 253 -11.69 13.54 -9.58
N ILE A 254 -12.92 13.19 -9.98
CA ILE A 254 -13.23 11.91 -10.63
C ILE A 254 -12.49 11.78 -11.97
N GLU A 255 -12.47 12.84 -12.78
CA GLU A 255 -11.76 12.89 -14.06
C GLU A 255 -10.25 12.73 -13.87
N LEU A 256 -9.65 13.46 -12.92
CA LEU A 256 -8.23 13.31 -12.59
C LEU A 256 -7.88 11.86 -12.26
N PHE A 257 -8.65 11.23 -11.38
CA PHE A 257 -8.43 9.83 -10.99
C PHE A 257 -8.58 8.86 -12.16
N ALA A 258 -9.65 9.01 -12.95
CA ALA A 258 -9.93 8.13 -14.08
C ALA A 258 -8.89 8.28 -15.20
N ASP A 259 -8.45 9.50 -15.49
CA ASP A 259 -7.40 9.78 -16.48
C ASP A 259 -6.06 9.16 -16.05
N THR A 260 -5.70 9.28 -14.78
CA THR A 260 -4.49 8.66 -14.22
C THR A 260 -4.54 7.13 -14.36
N ILE A 261 -5.62 6.48 -13.92
CA ILE A 261 -5.76 5.01 -14.03
C ILE A 261 -5.75 4.55 -15.49
N LYS A 262 -6.40 5.31 -16.39
CA LYS A 262 -6.39 5.01 -17.82
C LYS A 262 -4.97 4.95 -18.37
N GLY A 263 -4.12 5.92 -18.03
CA GLY A 263 -2.72 5.93 -18.45
C GLY A 263 -1.88 4.83 -17.81
N LEU A 264 -2.14 4.52 -16.53
CA LEU A 264 -1.43 3.46 -15.80
C LEU A 264 -1.71 2.05 -16.36
N ARG A 265 -2.93 1.81 -16.85
CA ARG A 265 -3.34 0.51 -17.41
C ARG A 265 -2.45 0.01 -18.55
N ASP A 266 -1.81 0.91 -19.27
CA ASP A 266 -0.96 0.57 -20.42
C ASP A 266 0.52 0.38 -20.04
N ILE A 267 0.92 0.67 -18.79
CA ILE A 267 2.34 0.76 -18.42
C ILE A 267 2.72 -0.03 -17.16
N CYS A 268 1.80 -0.35 -16.25
CA CYS A 268 2.09 -1.12 -15.04
C CYS A 268 1.09 -2.27 -14.81
N ASP A 269 1.39 -3.12 -13.83
CA ASP A 269 0.68 -4.38 -13.58
C ASP A 269 -0.58 -4.20 -12.74
N GLY A 270 -0.78 -3.02 -12.14
CA GLY A 270 -1.97 -2.72 -11.36
C GLY A 270 -1.97 -1.35 -10.72
N VAL A 271 -3.02 -1.08 -9.95
CA VAL A 271 -3.17 0.14 -9.14
C VAL A 271 -3.57 -0.17 -7.71
N HIS A 272 -3.11 0.68 -6.81
CA HIS A 272 -3.48 0.70 -5.40
C HIS A 272 -4.17 2.03 -5.07
N ILE A 273 -5.43 1.98 -4.65
CA ILE A 273 -6.25 3.18 -4.47
C ILE A 273 -6.18 3.64 -3.02
N ILE A 274 -5.61 4.81 -2.79
CA ILE A 274 -5.55 5.42 -1.45
C ILE A 274 -6.80 6.26 -1.24
N THR A 275 -7.65 5.84 -0.31
CA THR A 275 -8.97 6.46 -0.09
C THR A 275 -8.95 7.61 0.92
N LEU A 276 -7.95 7.67 1.82
CA LEU A 276 -7.80 8.69 2.86
C LEU A 276 -9.12 8.93 3.62
N GLY A 277 -9.63 7.85 4.23
CA GLY A 277 -10.89 7.80 4.98
C GLY A 277 -12.15 7.94 4.11
N GLY A 278 -12.03 7.94 2.78
CA GLY A 278 -13.12 8.19 1.83
C GLY A 278 -13.66 6.93 1.15
N ILE A 279 -13.61 5.77 1.80
CA ILE A 279 -14.02 4.50 1.18
C ILE A 279 -15.50 4.50 0.75
N ASP A 280 -16.36 5.19 1.49
CA ASP A 280 -17.78 5.41 1.17
C ASP A 280 -18.00 6.13 -0.18
N LYS A 281 -16.98 6.85 -0.66
CA LYS A 281 -17.00 7.67 -1.88
C LYS A 281 -16.31 7.02 -3.07
N ILE A 282 -15.76 5.82 -2.95
CA ILE A 282 -14.92 5.23 -3.99
C ILE A 282 -15.71 4.81 -5.25
N GLN A 283 -16.98 4.46 -5.12
CA GLN A 283 -17.76 3.86 -6.23
C GLN A 283 -17.79 4.71 -7.52
N PRO A 284 -18.12 6.02 -7.49
CA PRO A 284 -18.10 6.85 -8.70
C PRO A 284 -16.72 6.94 -9.38
N TYR A 285 -15.63 6.81 -8.61
CA TYR A 285 -14.27 6.82 -9.13
C TYR A 285 -13.96 5.52 -9.88
N LEU A 286 -14.35 4.38 -9.32
CA LEU A 286 -14.22 3.07 -9.98
C LEU A 286 -15.06 3.02 -11.26
N ASP A 287 -16.28 3.54 -11.22
CA ASP A 287 -17.16 3.61 -12.39
C ASP A 287 -16.51 4.42 -13.53
N ALA A 288 -15.98 5.60 -13.22
CA ALA A 288 -15.30 6.46 -14.19
C ALA A 288 -14.01 5.81 -14.76
N ALA A 289 -13.25 5.12 -13.91
CA ALA A 289 -12.04 4.39 -14.28
C ALA A 289 -12.31 3.04 -14.97
N ARG A 290 -13.59 2.64 -15.11
CA ARG A 290 -14.03 1.36 -15.68
C ARG A 290 -13.46 0.14 -14.95
N ILE A 291 -13.30 0.24 -13.64
CA ILE A 291 -12.95 -0.87 -12.77
C ILE A 291 -14.24 -1.60 -12.40
N ARG A 292 -14.34 -2.88 -12.78
CA ARG A 292 -15.53 -3.72 -12.65
C ARG A 292 -15.29 -4.89 -11.74
#